data_AF-A0A1H2EHG9-F1
#
_entry.id   AF-A0A1H2EHG9-F1
#
_cell.length_a   1.000
_cell.length_b   1.000
_cell.length_c   1.000
_cell.angle_alpha   90.00
_cell.angle_beta   90.00
_cell.angle_gamma   90.00
#
_symmetry.space_group_name_H-M   'P 1'
#
loop_
_entity.id
_entity.type
_entity.pdbx_description
1 polymer ?
#
loop_
_entity_poly.entity_id
_entity_poly.type
_entity_poly.pdbx_seq_one_letter_code
_entity_poly.pdbx_strand_id
1 'polypeptide(L)'
;MTIYTGISRFIFWMVPSLLTRKMSWSLGKYFQSHKKYDNAIWLYKNSIGIDPEFYPAYPRLADCLTAIGNKKESSAVRDLFHKKINYTPSEILQSSAFPSLPELSAMELIGHIEAEASKSFVAGHMQEASAQWKIEHLIRRSYAKYFGLPLDDLAILDHDWTVRIGHIAHIDIFVKAKILGLLPEKTLEIVIEPEAPVANKELLRYWEKYLPMHVHTEEAREFYSKYRLLKKKLGRLELTNGEADTPFFLCGKMEREWLAKGHPPLLTLSSEHESTGRDYLAKSGLKSSDWYVALHVREGGFHGDGKGRDARNSNIETYIKAIKKITEMGGWVIRLGDPLMKPLPRMERVIDYAFSPDKSQALDVFLPVKSRFFLCTNSGPCCVAAIFGTPILVTNCYPLTVRPWYACCTYMPKLMTKLSGGHVPLSEMIRPPLAYLENTATLQELGIQLIDNTEDEILDAVLEMLDPSSVRQDPDLQRRFNEQIDPNGYFGLEKVSTAFLERHRLLVKNG
;
A
#
# COMPACT_ATOMS: atom_id res chain seq x y z
N MET A 1 27.77 -31.28 32.23
CA MET A 1 27.84 -32.69 32.65
C MET A 1 26.41 -33.25 32.62
N THR A 2 25.85 -33.43 31.42
CA THR A 2 25.84 -34.68 30.63
C THR A 2 24.86 -35.70 31.23
N ILE A 3 23.60 -35.72 30.76
CA ILE A 3 22.65 -36.85 30.74
C ILE A 3 21.34 -36.51 29.97
N TYR A 4 21.00 -35.23 29.71
CA TYR A 4 19.67 -34.88 29.14
C TYR A 4 19.54 -34.83 27.60
N THR A 5 20.56 -35.19 26.82
CA THR A 5 20.48 -35.12 25.35
C THR A 5 20.08 -36.42 24.67
N GLY A 6 20.16 -37.57 25.37
CA GLY A 6 19.77 -38.88 24.82
C GLY A 6 18.37 -39.36 25.21
N ILE A 7 17.82 -38.83 26.31
CA ILE A 7 16.56 -39.32 26.91
C ILE A 7 15.31 -38.76 26.18
N SER A 8 15.39 -37.59 25.53
CA SER A 8 14.21 -36.96 24.95
C SER A 8 13.68 -37.70 23.70
N ARG A 9 14.54 -38.20 22.81
CA ARG A 9 14.08 -38.99 21.65
C ARG A 9 13.49 -40.34 22.05
N PHE A 10 14.00 -40.96 23.13
CA PHE A 10 13.60 -42.31 23.53
C PHE A 10 12.28 -42.31 24.33
N ILE A 11 12.06 -41.33 25.22
CA ILE A 11 10.82 -41.21 25.98
C ILE A 11 9.64 -40.84 25.07
N PHE A 12 9.84 -39.95 24.09
CA PHE A 12 8.77 -39.57 23.15
C PHE A 12 8.46 -40.64 22.10
N TRP A 13 9.39 -41.58 21.86
CA TRP A 13 9.19 -42.71 20.94
C TRP A 13 8.40 -43.86 21.60
N MET A 14 8.59 -44.10 22.90
CA MET A 14 7.93 -45.22 23.58
C MET A 14 6.47 -44.96 23.95
N VAL A 15 6.04 -43.69 24.08
CA VAL A 15 4.65 -43.38 24.48
C VAL A 15 4.09 -42.17 23.71
N PRO A 16 3.82 -42.30 22.39
CA PRO A 16 3.19 -41.24 21.59
C PRO A 16 1.85 -40.76 22.17
N SER A 17 1.17 -41.61 22.96
CA SER A 17 -0.10 -41.33 23.62
C SER A 17 -0.04 -40.31 24.77
N LEU A 18 1.16 -39.93 25.25
CA LEU A 18 1.32 -38.92 26.31
C LEU A 18 1.43 -37.49 25.78
N LEU A 19 1.79 -37.32 24.51
CA LEU A 19 1.87 -36.00 23.89
C LEU A 19 0.49 -35.57 23.38
N THR A 20 -0.11 -34.57 24.04
CA THR A 20 -1.30 -33.92 23.49
C THR A 20 -0.91 -33.08 22.26
N ARG A 21 -1.86 -32.88 21.33
CA ARG A 21 -1.72 -31.96 20.19
C ARG A 21 -1.07 -30.63 20.58
N LYS A 22 -1.53 -30.03 21.69
CA LYS A 22 -1.04 -28.74 22.22
C LYS A 22 0.39 -28.83 22.75
N MET A 23 0.75 -29.94 23.38
CA MET A 23 2.11 -30.16 23.89
C MET A 23 3.09 -30.35 22.73
N SER A 24 2.73 -31.16 21.73
CA SER A 24 3.53 -31.32 20.50
C SER A 24 3.72 -30.00 19.76
N TRP A 25 2.67 -29.18 19.65
CA TRP A 25 2.76 -27.82 19.10
C TRP A 25 3.75 -26.94 19.86
N SER A 26 3.61 -26.82 21.19
CA SER A 26 4.46 -25.95 22.01
C SER A 26 5.92 -26.38 22.01
N LEU A 27 6.21 -27.68 22.12
CA LEU A 27 7.58 -28.18 21.98
C LEU A 27 8.10 -27.96 20.56
N GLY A 28 7.26 -28.12 19.52
CA GLY A 28 7.65 -27.89 18.13
C GLY A 28 8.17 -26.47 17.92
N LYS A 29 7.47 -25.48 18.47
CA LYS A 29 7.90 -24.06 18.47
C LYS A 29 9.24 -23.87 19.16
N TYR A 30 9.41 -24.47 20.34
CA TYR A 30 10.67 -24.39 21.09
C TYR A 30 11.85 -24.96 20.28
N PHE A 31 11.69 -26.12 19.65
CA PHE A 31 12.75 -26.71 18.85
C PHE A 31 13.03 -25.92 17.57
N GLN A 32 12.00 -25.36 16.93
CA GLN A 32 12.16 -24.49 15.78
C GLN A 32 12.94 -23.21 16.11
N SER A 33 12.64 -22.55 17.23
CA SER A 33 13.35 -21.32 17.65
C SER A 33 14.83 -21.56 17.97
N HIS A 34 15.19 -22.79 18.34
CA HIS A 34 16.57 -23.22 18.57
C HIS A 34 17.22 -23.88 17.35
N LYS A 35 16.63 -23.72 16.16
CA LYS A 35 17.12 -24.26 14.87
C LYS A 35 17.28 -25.79 14.87
N LYS A 36 16.57 -26.50 15.74
CA LYS A 36 16.52 -27.97 15.81
C LYS A 36 15.36 -28.48 14.94
N TYR A 37 15.47 -28.28 13.64
CA TYR A 37 14.36 -28.45 12.70
C TYR A 37 13.84 -29.89 12.62
N ASP A 38 14.69 -30.91 12.72
CA ASP A 38 14.24 -32.31 12.69
C ASP A 38 13.29 -32.64 13.85
N ASN A 39 13.58 -32.11 15.05
CA ASN A 39 12.73 -32.28 16.22
C ASN A 39 11.42 -31.51 16.05
N ALA A 40 11.48 -30.29 15.51
CA ALA A 40 10.29 -29.49 15.22
C ALA A 40 9.39 -30.16 14.19
N ILE A 41 9.95 -30.71 13.11
CA ILE A 41 9.23 -31.45 12.06
C ILE A 41 8.48 -32.64 12.67
N TRP A 42 9.15 -33.44 13.49
CA TRP A 42 8.51 -34.59 14.14
C TRP A 42 7.33 -34.16 15.02
N LEU A 43 7.51 -33.09 15.80
CA LEU A 43 6.48 -32.57 16.69
C LEU A 43 5.30 -31.96 15.95
N TYR A 44 5.53 -31.25 14.84
CA TYR A 44 4.45 -30.75 14.00
C TYR A 44 3.72 -31.87 13.26
N LYS A 45 4.43 -32.88 12.72
CA LYS A 45 3.81 -34.09 12.16
C LYS A 45 2.99 -34.85 13.20
N ASN A 46 3.48 -34.96 14.43
CA ASN A 46 2.75 -35.59 15.52
C ASN A 46 1.51 -34.77 15.91
N SER A 47 1.61 -33.44 15.98
CA SER A 47 0.47 -32.54 16.22
C SER A 47 -0.63 -32.70 15.15
N ILE A 48 -0.24 -32.76 13.87
CA ILE A 48 -1.14 -33.02 12.73
C ILE A 48 -1.70 -34.45 12.78
N GLY A 49 -0.90 -35.44 13.16
CA GLY A 49 -1.34 -36.83 13.27
C GLY A 49 -2.37 -37.05 14.39
N ILE A 50 -2.28 -36.29 15.48
CA ILE A 50 -3.26 -36.31 16.58
C ILE A 50 -4.55 -35.60 16.19
N ASP A 51 -4.44 -34.45 15.52
CA ASP A 51 -5.58 -33.66 15.07
C ASP A 51 -5.32 -33.12 13.65
N PRO A 52 -5.84 -33.80 12.62
CA PRO A 52 -5.67 -33.38 11.24
C PRO A 52 -6.29 -32.02 10.90
N GLU A 53 -7.14 -31.48 11.77
CA GLU A 53 -7.76 -30.15 11.62
C GLU A 53 -7.01 -29.07 12.42
N PHE A 54 -5.87 -29.42 13.03
CA PHE A 54 -4.97 -28.47 13.67
C PHE A 54 -4.10 -27.72 12.66
N TYR A 55 -4.75 -26.85 11.90
CA TYR A 55 -4.17 -26.05 10.83
C TYR A 55 -2.87 -25.29 11.16
N PRO A 56 -2.65 -24.73 12.38
CA PRO A 56 -1.41 -24.00 12.69
C PRO A 56 -0.12 -24.81 12.53
N ALA A 57 -0.18 -26.15 12.63
CA ALA A 57 0.99 -27.01 12.50
C ALA A 57 1.50 -27.18 11.06
N TYR A 58 0.64 -27.01 10.05
CA TYR A 58 1.01 -27.25 8.65
C TYR A 58 2.02 -26.23 8.10
N PRO A 59 1.83 -24.90 8.25
CA PRO A 59 2.80 -23.93 7.77
C PRO A 59 4.16 -24.04 8.48
N ARG A 60 4.16 -24.30 9.79
CA ARG A 60 5.39 -24.49 10.56
C ARG A 60 6.16 -25.74 10.15
N LEU A 61 5.44 -26.82 9.86
CA LEU A 61 6.02 -28.02 9.27
C LEU A 61 6.67 -27.71 7.91
N ALA A 62 5.97 -27.00 7.03
CA ALA A 62 6.50 -26.60 5.72
C ALA A 62 7.75 -25.71 5.86
N ASP A 63 7.75 -24.74 6.77
CA ASP A 63 8.89 -23.86 7.01
C ASP A 63 10.12 -24.63 7.53
N CYS A 64 9.92 -25.57 8.45
CA CYS A 64 11.01 -26.43 8.90
C CYS A 64 11.53 -27.36 7.79
N LEU A 65 10.65 -27.90 6.94
CA LEU A 65 11.03 -28.71 5.78
C LEU A 65 11.85 -27.90 4.76
N THR A 66 11.45 -26.64 4.51
CA THR A 66 12.23 -25.71 3.68
C THR A 66 13.59 -25.42 4.28
N ALA A 67 13.66 -25.21 5.61
CA ALA A 67 14.90 -24.90 6.32
C ALA A 67 15.95 -26.04 6.25
N ILE A 68 15.50 -27.29 6.10
CA ILE A 68 16.38 -28.46 5.89
C ILE A 68 16.58 -28.83 4.41
N GLY A 69 16.09 -28.00 3.48
CA GLY A 69 16.25 -28.20 2.03
C GLY A 69 15.24 -29.15 1.39
N ASN A 70 14.25 -29.66 2.13
CA ASN A 70 13.21 -30.56 1.62
C ASN A 70 12.04 -29.78 0.99
N LYS A 71 12.33 -29.12 -0.13
CA LYS A 71 11.37 -28.25 -0.84
C LYS A 71 10.15 -29.00 -1.38
N LYS A 72 10.33 -30.26 -1.80
CA LYS A 72 9.25 -31.10 -2.37
C LYS A 72 8.18 -31.41 -1.32
N GLU A 73 8.59 -31.87 -0.14
CA GLU A 73 7.64 -32.16 0.94
C GLU A 73 7.04 -30.88 1.52
N SER A 74 7.83 -29.80 1.60
CA SER A 74 7.33 -28.48 1.99
C SER A 74 6.18 -28.01 1.08
N SER A 75 6.35 -28.12 -0.25
CA SER A 75 5.30 -27.81 -1.23
C SER A 75 4.06 -28.69 -1.02
N ALA A 76 4.23 -30.00 -0.87
CA ALA A 76 3.11 -30.93 -0.66
C ALA A 76 2.33 -30.64 0.64
N VAL A 77 3.01 -30.25 1.72
CA VAL A 77 2.37 -29.85 2.98
C VAL A 77 1.58 -28.54 2.80
N ARG A 78 2.12 -27.59 2.02
CA ARG A 78 1.41 -26.34 1.67
C ARG A 78 0.18 -26.62 0.81
N ASP A 79 0.30 -27.47 -0.21
CA ASP A 79 -0.82 -27.87 -1.08
C ASP A 79 -1.92 -28.58 -0.28
N LEU A 80 -1.52 -29.47 0.65
CA LEU A 80 -2.45 -30.16 1.54
C LEU A 80 -3.16 -29.18 2.48
N PHE A 81 -2.43 -28.22 3.04
CA PHE A 81 -3.01 -27.14 3.84
C PHE A 81 -4.01 -26.34 3.01
N HIS A 82 -3.66 -25.92 1.79
CA HIS A 82 -4.55 -25.21 0.88
C HIS A 82 -5.81 -26.01 0.52
N LYS A 83 -5.67 -27.31 0.27
CA LYS A 83 -6.80 -28.20 0.01
C LYS A 83 -7.73 -28.33 1.22
N LYS A 84 -7.16 -28.37 2.44
CA LYS A 84 -7.91 -28.48 3.70
C LYS A 84 -8.62 -27.21 4.13
N ILE A 85 -8.06 -26.04 3.81
CA ILE A 85 -8.67 -24.73 4.10
C ILE A 85 -9.61 -24.24 2.98
N ASN A 86 -9.80 -25.03 1.91
CA ASN A 86 -10.64 -24.68 0.77
C ASN A 86 -12.13 -24.85 1.11
N TYR A 87 -12.57 -24.12 2.13
CA TYR A 87 -13.97 -23.98 2.45
C TYR A 87 -14.56 -22.83 1.64
N THR A 88 -15.80 -23.00 1.18
CA THR A 88 -16.60 -21.87 0.75
C THR A 88 -16.90 -20.94 1.95
N PRO A 89 -17.08 -19.62 1.76
CA PRO A 89 -17.47 -18.70 2.83
C PRO A 89 -18.68 -19.17 3.66
N SER A 90 -19.60 -19.90 3.04
CA SER A 90 -20.76 -20.54 3.69
C SER A 90 -20.40 -21.71 4.61
N GLU A 91 -19.42 -22.54 4.23
CA GLU A 91 -19.00 -23.69 5.04
C GLU A 91 -18.16 -23.28 6.26
N ILE A 92 -17.38 -22.19 6.18
CA ILE A 92 -16.65 -21.62 7.33
C ILE A 92 -17.61 -21.07 8.39
N LEU A 93 -18.75 -20.51 7.97
CA LEU A 93 -19.77 -19.97 8.87
C LEU A 93 -20.64 -21.07 9.49
N GLN A 94 -20.70 -22.26 8.88
CA GLN A 94 -21.50 -23.40 9.32
C GLN A 94 -20.70 -24.48 10.06
N SER A 95 -19.36 -24.52 9.92
CA SER A 95 -18.55 -25.54 10.61
C SER A 95 -18.45 -25.25 12.11
N SER A 96 -18.96 -26.16 12.92
CA SER A 96 -18.85 -26.15 14.38
C SER A 96 -17.42 -26.42 14.90
N ALA A 97 -16.42 -26.49 14.02
CA ALA A 97 -15.06 -26.96 14.31
C ALA A 97 -14.06 -25.84 14.66
N PHE A 98 -14.24 -24.62 14.15
CA PHE A 98 -13.36 -23.48 14.43
C PHE A 98 -13.38 -22.92 15.88
N PRO A 99 -14.47 -22.99 16.67
CA PRO A 99 -14.52 -22.33 17.99
C PRO A 99 -13.68 -23.03 19.09
N SER A 100 -12.88 -24.05 18.79
CA SER A 100 -12.07 -24.80 19.77
C SER A 100 -10.59 -24.41 19.86
N LEU A 101 -10.15 -23.43 19.05
CA LEU A 101 -8.77 -22.96 18.99
C LEU A 101 -8.54 -21.79 19.95
N PRO A 102 -7.52 -21.84 20.86
CA PRO A 102 -7.16 -20.70 21.71
C PRO A 102 -6.80 -19.45 20.89
N GLU A 103 -7.12 -18.24 21.38
CA GLU A 103 -6.87 -16.94 20.73
C GLU A 103 -5.44 -16.79 20.16
N LEU A 104 -4.43 -17.26 20.91
CA LEU A 104 -3.03 -17.23 20.49
C LEU A 104 -2.79 -18.01 19.17
N SER A 105 -3.50 -19.12 18.96
CA SER A 105 -3.40 -19.95 17.76
C SER A 105 -4.12 -19.35 16.55
N ALA A 106 -5.16 -18.54 16.79
CA ALA A 106 -5.86 -17.77 15.76
C ALA A 106 -4.96 -16.69 15.16
N MET A 107 -4.35 -15.89 16.03
CA MET A 107 -3.45 -14.82 15.64
C MET A 107 -2.17 -15.35 14.98
N GLU A 108 -1.66 -16.50 15.44
CA GLU A 108 -0.55 -17.19 14.76
C GLU A 108 -0.94 -17.66 13.35
N LEU A 109 -2.15 -18.21 13.16
CA LEU A 109 -2.64 -18.64 11.84
C LEU A 109 -2.85 -17.45 10.90
N ILE A 110 -3.51 -16.39 11.37
CA ILE A 110 -3.69 -15.13 10.65
C ILE A 110 -2.34 -14.58 10.21
N GLY A 111 -1.35 -14.51 11.12
CA GLY A 111 -0.02 -14.01 10.81
C GLY A 111 0.73 -14.82 9.73
N HIS A 112 0.50 -16.14 9.63
CA HIS A 112 1.06 -16.94 8.53
C HIS A 112 0.38 -16.65 7.20
N ILE A 113 -0.94 -16.55 7.20
CA ILE A 113 -1.72 -16.24 5.99
C ILE A 113 -1.35 -14.85 5.49
N GLU A 114 -1.21 -13.87 6.38
CA GLU A 114 -0.72 -12.52 6.07
C GLU A 114 0.68 -12.55 5.46
N ALA A 115 1.60 -13.31 6.07
CA ALA A 115 2.97 -13.42 5.56
C ALA A 115 3.02 -14.08 4.17
N GLU A 116 2.18 -15.08 3.91
CA GLU A 116 2.11 -15.73 2.60
C GLU A 116 1.44 -14.83 1.56
N ALA A 117 0.33 -14.19 1.92
CA ALA A 117 -0.34 -13.20 1.08
C ALA A 117 0.61 -12.07 0.67
N SER A 118 1.42 -11.58 1.62
CA SER A 118 2.43 -10.54 1.38
C SER A 118 3.51 -11.02 0.41
N LYS A 119 4.01 -12.25 0.54
CA LYS A 119 4.97 -12.83 -0.42
C LYS A 119 4.37 -12.93 -1.82
N SER A 120 3.15 -13.47 -1.94
CA SER A 120 2.45 -13.56 -3.23
C SER A 120 2.23 -12.18 -3.84
N PHE A 121 1.84 -11.19 -3.04
CA PHE A 121 1.67 -9.80 -3.48
C PHE A 121 2.98 -9.21 -4.01
N VAL A 122 4.08 -9.34 -3.27
CA VAL A 122 5.40 -8.83 -3.67
C VAL A 122 5.92 -9.53 -4.93
N ALA A 123 5.58 -10.81 -5.13
CA ALA A 123 5.89 -11.55 -6.36
C ALA A 123 4.97 -11.21 -7.55
N GLY A 124 3.96 -10.36 -7.35
CA GLY A 124 2.95 -10.02 -8.34
C GLY A 124 1.91 -11.12 -8.58
N HIS A 125 1.85 -12.15 -7.74
CA HIS A 125 0.88 -13.24 -7.80
C HIS A 125 -0.46 -12.84 -7.13
N MET A 126 -1.16 -11.90 -7.75
CA MET A 126 -2.34 -11.27 -7.13
C MET A 126 -3.51 -12.22 -6.86
N GLN A 127 -3.70 -13.27 -7.67
CA GLN A 127 -4.77 -14.24 -7.45
C GLN A 127 -4.54 -15.03 -6.15
N GLU A 128 -3.30 -15.45 -5.92
CA GLU A 128 -2.89 -16.16 -4.71
C GLU A 128 -3.00 -15.25 -3.48
N ALA A 129 -2.50 -14.01 -3.57
CA ALA A 129 -2.63 -13.02 -2.51
C ALA A 129 -4.11 -12.75 -2.15
N SER A 130 -4.97 -12.56 -3.16
CA SER A 130 -6.41 -12.36 -2.98
C SER A 130 -7.09 -13.55 -2.31
N ALA A 131 -6.74 -14.78 -2.71
CA ALA A 131 -7.25 -15.98 -2.07
C ALA A 131 -6.87 -16.05 -0.58
N GLN A 132 -5.60 -15.76 -0.25
CA GLN A 132 -5.14 -15.71 1.14
C GLN A 132 -5.87 -14.64 1.96
N TRP A 133 -6.04 -13.42 1.44
CA TRP A 133 -6.78 -12.37 2.14
C TRP A 133 -8.26 -12.71 2.35
N LYS A 134 -8.89 -13.43 1.42
CA LYS A 134 -10.26 -13.94 1.61
C LYS A 134 -10.32 -14.92 2.77
N ILE A 135 -9.38 -15.87 2.84
CA ILE A 135 -9.29 -16.85 3.94
C ILE A 135 -9.04 -16.13 5.26
N GLU A 136 -8.06 -15.23 5.31
CA GLU A 136 -7.74 -14.41 6.48
C GLU A 136 -8.96 -13.67 7.02
N HIS A 137 -9.70 -13.00 6.12
CA HIS A 137 -10.90 -12.25 6.46
C HIS A 137 -12.00 -13.15 7.07
N LEU A 138 -12.22 -14.33 6.50
CA LEU A 138 -13.21 -15.29 7.02
C LEU A 138 -12.80 -15.80 8.40
N ILE A 139 -11.52 -16.11 8.61
CA ILE A 139 -10.99 -16.51 9.92
C ILE A 139 -11.22 -15.39 10.94
N ARG A 140 -10.86 -14.15 10.62
CA ARG A 140 -11.09 -12.98 11.49
C ARG A 140 -12.55 -12.84 11.88
N ARG A 141 -13.49 -12.93 10.93
CA ARG A 141 -14.93 -12.89 11.20
C ARG A 141 -15.39 -14.04 12.08
N SER A 142 -14.93 -15.26 11.86
CA SER A 142 -15.30 -16.40 12.70
C SER A 142 -14.84 -16.23 14.16
N TYR A 143 -13.60 -15.79 14.37
CA TYR A 143 -13.08 -15.57 15.72
C TYR A 143 -13.74 -14.39 16.42
N ALA A 144 -13.94 -13.27 15.71
CA ALA A 144 -14.59 -12.13 16.31
C ALA A 144 -16.05 -12.44 16.70
N LYS A 145 -16.78 -13.27 15.92
CA LYS A 145 -18.10 -13.78 16.31
C LYS A 145 -18.02 -14.68 17.54
N TYR A 146 -17.02 -15.55 17.61
CA TYR A 146 -16.79 -16.43 18.77
C TYR A 146 -16.54 -15.64 20.07
N PHE A 147 -15.80 -14.54 20.00
CA PHE A 147 -15.54 -13.67 21.14
C PHE A 147 -16.66 -12.66 21.43
N GLY A 148 -17.78 -12.70 20.69
CA GLY A 148 -18.87 -11.74 20.84
C GLY A 148 -18.47 -10.30 20.51
N LEU A 149 -17.45 -10.12 19.66
CA LEU A 149 -17.02 -8.79 19.23
C LEU A 149 -18.06 -8.17 18.30
N PRO A 150 -18.21 -6.84 18.32
CA PRO A 150 -19.15 -6.11 17.47
C PRO A 150 -18.63 -6.02 16.03
N LEU A 151 -18.49 -7.16 15.36
CA LEU A 151 -18.10 -7.26 13.95
C LEU A 151 -18.94 -6.38 13.05
N ASP A 152 -20.21 -6.27 13.42
CA ASP A 152 -21.19 -5.51 12.71
C ASP A 152 -21.38 -4.10 13.26
N ASP A 153 -20.60 -3.62 14.23
CA ASP A 153 -20.74 -2.25 14.73
C ASP A 153 -19.43 -1.45 14.77
N LEU A 154 -18.26 -2.12 14.71
CA LEU A 154 -16.94 -1.49 14.85
C LEU A 154 -15.94 -1.94 13.78
N ALA A 155 -15.28 -0.98 13.13
CA ALA A 155 -14.15 -1.19 12.24
C ALA A 155 -12.96 -0.34 12.68
N ILE A 156 -11.75 -0.92 12.62
CA ILE A 156 -10.54 -0.26 13.12
C ILE A 156 -9.52 -0.04 12.01
N LEU A 157 -9.06 1.22 11.87
CA LEU A 157 -7.86 1.58 11.13
C LEU A 157 -6.69 1.61 12.12
N ASP A 158 -5.79 0.63 12.04
CA ASP A 158 -4.64 0.55 12.93
C ASP A 158 -3.41 1.30 12.39
N HIS A 159 -2.26 1.10 13.04
CA HIS A 159 -1.01 1.76 12.69
C HIS A 159 -0.57 1.56 11.23
N ASP A 160 -1.01 0.52 10.52
CA ASP A 160 -0.70 0.32 9.09
C ASP A 160 -1.15 1.52 8.23
N TRP A 161 -2.19 2.23 8.67
CA TRP A 161 -2.74 3.42 8.01
C TRP A 161 -2.00 4.71 8.38
N THR A 162 -1.26 4.74 9.48
CA THR A 162 -0.62 5.97 10.00
C THR A 162 0.89 6.02 9.78
N VAL A 163 1.55 4.89 9.51
CA VAL A 163 3.01 4.81 9.32
C VAL A 163 3.50 5.43 8.00
N ARG A 164 2.63 5.75 7.06
CA ARG A 164 2.98 6.38 5.77
C ARG A 164 2.03 7.52 5.46
N ILE A 165 2.57 8.65 5.01
CA ILE A 165 1.75 9.84 4.70
C ILE A 165 0.70 9.56 3.61
N GLY A 166 1.03 8.73 2.61
CA GLY A 166 0.08 8.33 1.58
C GLY A 166 -1.06 7.46 2.12
N HIS A 167 -0.80 6.60 3.11
CA HIS A 167 -1.86 5.82 3.76
C HIS A 167 -2.77 6.70 4.61
N ILE A 168 -2.19 7.69 5.32
CA ILE A 168 -2.98 8.70 6.03
C ILE A 168 -3.88 9.44 5.05
N ALA A 169 -3.35 9.83 3.89
CA ALA A 169 -4.15 10.49 2.85
C ALA A 169 -5.30 9.59 2.35
N HIS A 170 -5.05 8.29 2.17
CA HIS A 170 -6.07 7.32 1.71
C HIS A 170 -7.15 7.00 2.75
N ILE A 171 -7.11 7.56 3.96
CA ILE A 171 -8.26 7.47 4.89
C ILE A 171 -9.50 8.13 4.25
N ASP A 172 -9.31 9.03 3.28
CA ASP A 172 -10.36 9.67 2.50
C ASP A 172 -11.36 8.68 1.90
N ILE A 173 -10.91 7.50 1.44
CA ILE A 173 -11.80 6.48 0.86
C ILE A 173 -12.86 6.05 1.86
N PHE A 174 -12.49 5.83 3.12
CA PHE A 174 -13.43 5.34 4.11
C PHE A 174 -14.42 6.42 4.49
N VAL A 175 -13.94 7.66 4.62
CA VAL A 175 -14.82 8.80 4.94
C VAL A 175 -15.80 9.04 3.79
N LYS A 176 -15.32 9.05 2.54
CA LYS A 176 -16.18 9.16 1.34
C LYS A 176 -17.18 8.02 1.28
N ALA A 177 -16.74 6.78 1.42
CA ALA A 177 -17.62 5.62 1.37
C ALA A 177 -18.67 5.62 2.48
N LYS A 178 -18.32 6.10 3.69
CA LYS A 178 -19.29 6.31 4.79
C LYS A 178 -20.32 7.38 4.44
N ILE A 179 -19.89 8.55 3.97
CA ILE A 179 -20.78 9.65 3.57
C ILE A 179 -21.68 9.23 2.40
N LEU A 180 -21.18 8.39 1.48
CA LEU A 180 -21.94 7.86 0.35
C LEU A 180 -22.92 6.74 0.74
N GLY A 181 -22.89 6.24 1.99
CA GLY A 181 -23.75 5.13 2.45
C GLY A 181 -23.28 3.73 2.01
N LEU A 182 -22.04 3.62 1.54
CA LEU A 182 -21.43 2.38 1.02
C LEU A 182 -20.62 1.64 2.08
N LEU A 183 -20.29 2.33 3.17
CA LEU A 183 -19.94 1.70 4.41
C LEU A 183 -21.14 1.78 5.34
N PRO A 184 -21.35 0.77 6.19
CA PRO A 184 -22.40 0.86 7.19
C PRO A 184 -22.22 2.10 8.09
N GLU A 185 -23.29 2.64 8.68
CA GLU A 185 -23.23 3.79 9.61
C GLU A 185 -22.33 3.57 10.84
N LYS A 186 -21.99 2.30 11.10
CA LYS A 186 -21.03 1.73 12.06
C LYS A 186 -19.86 2.66 12.42
N THR A 187 -19.36 2.50 13.65
CA THR A 187 -18.21 3.24 14.16
C THR A 187 -16.95 2.77 13.42
N LEU A 188 -16.42 3.61 12.53
CA LEU A 188 -15.08 3.44 11.99
C LEU A 188 -14.16 4.32 12.83
N GLU A 189 -13.17 3.71 13.46
CA GLU A 189 -12.28 4.36 14.40
C GLU A 189 -10.82 4.23 13.96
N ILE A 190 -10.05 5.28 14.23
CA ILE A 190 -8.60 5.26 14.06
C ILE A 190 -7.99 4.88 15.41
N VAL A 191 -7.17 3.83 15.39
CA VAL A 191 -6.50 3.29 16.55
C VAL A 191 -4.99 3.43 16.36
N ILE A 192 -4.37 4.16 17.28
CA ILE A 192 -2.92 4.37 17.29
C ILE A 192 -2.34 3.69 18.52
N GLU A 193 -1.44 2.73 18.30
CA GLU A 193 -0.66 2.14 19.39
C GLU A 193 0.32 3.21 19.93
N PRO A 194 0.50 3.34 21.25
CA PRO A 194 1.19 4.48 21.87
C PRO A 194 2.62 4.72 21.33
N GLU A 195 3.32 3.63 21.01
CA GLU A 195 4.70 3.65 20.50
C GLU A 195 4.79 3.57 18.97
N ALA A 196 3.64 3.54 18.26
CA ALA A 196 3.65 3.41 16.81
C ALA A 196 4.06 4.73 16.15
N PRO A 197 4.98 4.71 15.16
CA PRO A 197 5.32 5.90 14.43
C PRO A 197 4.14 6.38 13.58
N VAL A 198 3.89 7.69 13.60
CA VAL A 198 2.92 8.37 12.74
C VAL A 198 3.69 9.25 11.76
N ALA A 199 3.52 9.01 10.46
CA ALA A 199 4.28 9.69 9.42
C ALA A 199 4.04 11.22 9.38
N ASN A 200 2.81 11.64 9.60
CA ASN A 200 2.44 13.05 9.67
C ASN A 200 1.20 13.22 10.57
N LYS A 201 1.44 13.65 11.82
CA LYS A 201 0.40 13.90 12.83
C LYS A 201 -0.50 15.05 12.42
N GLU A 202 0.04 16.10 11.81
CA GLU A 202 -0.75 17.26 11.37
C GLU A 202 -1.76 16.90 10.28
N LEU A 203 -1.39 16.04 9.33
CA LEU A 203 -2.33 15.49 8.35
C LEU A 203 -3.37 14.58 9.01
N LEU A 204 -2.95 13.74 9.97
CA LEU A 204 -3.84 12.81 10.65
C LEU A 204 -4.98 13.52 11.39
N ARG A 205 -4.71 14.70 11.96
CA ARG A 205 -5.71 15.52 12.68
C ARG A 205 -6.90 15.94 11.80
N TYR A 206 -6.74 16.02 10.47
CA TYR A 206 -7.88 16.33 9.58
C TYR A 206 -8.96 15.24 9.62
N TRP A 207 -8.60 14.01 9.98
CA TRP A 207 -9.53 12.89 10.05
C TRP A 207 -10.32 12.83 11.35
N GLU A 208 -9.87 13.48 12.43
CA GLU A 208 -10.57 13.53 13.72
C GLU A 208 -11.98 14.10 13.61
N LYS A 209 -12.21 14.97 12.63
CA LYS A 209 -13.54 15.53 12.32
C LYS A 209 -14.53 14.46 11.84
N TYR A 210 -14.03 13.40 11.20
CA TYR A 210 -14.84 12.41 10.51
C TYR A 210 -14.87 11.06 11.23
N LEU A 211 -13.77 10.70 11.90
CA LEU A 211 -13.55 9.41 12.54
C LEU A 211 -13.05 9.63 13.97
N PRO A 212 -13.66 9.01 14.98
CA PRO A 212 -13.10 9.00 16.33
C PRO A 212 -11.69 8.42 16.31
N MET A 213 -10.77 9.09 17.02
CA MET A 213 -9.37 8.68 17.11
C MET A 213 -9.02 8.33 18.56
N HIS A 214 -8.44 7.16 18.74
CA HIS A 214 -8.06 6.63 20.04
C HIS A 214 -6.58 6.27 20.06
N VAL A 215 -5.83 6.92 20.95
CA VAL A 215 -4.46 6.50 21.30
C VAL A 215 -4.57 5.55 22.48
N HIS A 216 -4.03 4.34 22.35
CA HIS A 216 -4.08 3.38 23.45
C HIS A 216 -3.05 3.71 24.53
N THR A 217 -3.44 3.60 25.79
CA THR A 217 -2.48 3.53 26.89
C THR A 217 -1.97 2.10 27.05
N GLU A 218 -0.98 1.89 27.92
CA GLU A 218 -0.45 0.55 28.20
C GLU A 218 -1.54 -0.39 28.76
N GLU A 219 -2.48 0.16 29.53
CA GLU A 219 -3.64 -0.55 30.11
C GLU A 219 -4.67 -0.94 29.05
N ALA A 220 -4.79 -0.18 27.96
CA ALA A 220 -5.69 -0.46 26.86
C ALA A 220 -5.17 -1.59 25.95
N ARG A 221 -3.87 -1.91 26.00
CA ARG A 221 -3.21 -2.87 25.10
C ARG A 221 -3.85 -4.27 25.12
N GLU A 222 -4.36 -4.72 26.26
CA GLU A 222 -5.04 -6.02 26.41
C GLU A 222 -6.49 -6.00 25.88
N PHE A 223 -7.17 -4.87 25.95
CA PHE A 223 -8.48 -4.70 25.32
C PHE A 223 -8.29 -4.74 23.79
N TYR A 224 -7.41 -3.91 23.25
CA TYR A 224 -7.21 -3.77 21.81
C TYR A 224 -6.44 -4.91 21.14
N SER A 225 -5.76 -5.77 21.91
CA SER A 225 -5.23 -7.04 21.38
C SER A 225 -6.36 -7.95 20.87
N LYS A 226 -7.53 -7.97 21.54
CA LYS A 226 -8.72 -8.71 21.11
C LYS A 226 -9.39 -8.10 19.89
N TYR A 227 -9.41 -6.77 19.81
CA TYR A 227 -9.91 -6.02 18.64
C TYR A 227 -8.97 -6.09 17.42
N ARG A 228 -7.78 -6.71 17.52
CA ARG A 228 -6.94 -7.01 16.35
C ARG A 228 -7.68 -7.82 15.30
N LEU A 229 -8.70 -8.58 15.69
CA LEU A 229 -9.57 -9.32 14.77
C LEU A 229 -10.51 -8.42 13.95
N LEU A 230 -10.81 -7.19 14.41
CA LEU A 230 -11.70 -6.22 13.74
C LEU A 230 -10.97 -5.25 12.80
N LYS A 231 -9.64 -5.41 12.63
CA LYS A 231 -8.80 -4.52 11.84
C LYS A 231 -9.19 -4.53 10.35
N LYS A 232 -9.39 -3.34 9.77
CA LYS A 232 -9.48 -3.15 8.32
C LYS A 232 -8.07 -3.08 7.75
N LYS A 233 -7.75 -4.01 6.87
CA LYS A 233 -6.41 -4.12 6.27
C LYS A 233 -6.36 -3.47 4.89
N LEU A 234 -5.17 -3.02 4.53
CA LEU A 234 -4.84 -2.46 3.21
C LEU A 234 -5.07 -3.43 2.05
N GLY A 235 -5.25 -4.72 2.31
CA GLY A 235 -5.46 -5.75 1.28
C GLY A 235 -6.91 -5.99 0.89
N ARG A 236 -7.90 -5.61 1.71
CA ARG A 236 -9.32 -5.87 1.42
C ARG A 236 -10.29 -5.00 2.21
N LEU A 237 -11.23 -4.39 1.49
CA LEU A 237 -12.36 -3.63 2.01
C LEU A 237 -13.65 -4.19 1.38
N GLU A 238 -14.68 -4.37 2.22
CA GLU A 238 -16.01 -4.86 1.85
C GLU A 238 -17.04 -3.75 2.09
N LEU A 239 -17.90 -3.51 1.10
CA LEU A 239 -18.94 -2.49 1.07
C LEU A 239 -20.31 -3.10 1.40
N THR A 240 -21.28 -2.25 1.77
CA THR A 240 -22.65 -2.66 2.14
C THR A 240 -23.41 -3.36 1.01
N ASN A 241 -23.06 -3.07 -0.24
CA ASN A 241 -23.65 -3.67 -1.43
C ASN A 241 -23.09 -5.08 -1.76
N GLY A 242 -22.21 -5.63 -0.91
CA GLY A 242 -21.60 -6.96 -1.09
C GLY A 242 -20.33 -6.97 -1.96
N GLU A 243 -19.92 -5.82 -2.49
CA GLU A 243 -18.66 -5.69 -3.22
C GLU A 243 -17.47 -5.73 -2.26
N ALA A 244 -16.38 -6.37 -2.67
CA ALA A 244 -15.16 -6.41 -1.87
C ALA A 244 -13.90 -6.48 -2.74
N ASP A 245 -12.99 -5.53 -2.55
CA ASP A 245 -11.73 -5.44 -3.29
C ASP A 245 -10.65 -4.77 -2.41
N THR A 246 -9.45 -4.56 -2.94
CA THR A 246 -8.43 -3.76 -2.26
C THR A 246 -8.92 -2.32 -2.13
N PRO A 247 -8.63 -1.64 -1.00
CA PRO A 247 -8.88 -0.21 -0.84
C PRO A 247 -8.40 0.62 -2.03
N PHE A 248 -7.22 0.33 -2.59
CA PHE A 248 -6.67 1.07 -3.73
C PHE A 248 -7.58 1.03 -4.98
N PHE A 249 -8.19 -0.11 -5.30
CA PHE A 249 -9.15 -0.20 -6.40
C PHE A 249 -10.47 0.50 -6.06
N LEU A 250 -10.96 0.35 -4.84
CA LEU A 250 -12.20 1.00 -4.42
C LEU A 250 -12.06 2.53 -4.38
N CYS A 251 -10.86 3.08 -4.17
CA CYS A 251 -10.65 4.52 -4.17
C CYS A 251 -11.08 5.20 -5.47
N GLY A 252 -10.73 4.61 -6.63
CA GLY A 252 -11.12 5.17 -7.93
C GLY A 252 -12.63 5.17 -8.12
N LYS A 253 -13.30 4.10 -7.68
CA LYS A 253 -14.76 4.03 -7.66
C LYS A 253 -15.38 5.10 -6.75
N MET A 254 -14.88 5.22 -5.52
CA MET A 254 -15.39 6.20 -4.56
C MET A 254 -15.22 7.62 -5.09
N GLU A 255 -14.09 7.93 -5.73
CA GLU A 255 -13.86 9.25 -6.32
C GLU A 255 -14.87 9.56 -7.44
N ARG A 256 -15.14 8.60 -8.32
CA ARG A 256 -16.16 8.75 -9.37
C ARG A 256 -17.54 9.04 -8.79
N GLU A 257 -17.96 8.25 -7.80
CA GLU A 257 -19.26 8.43 -7.15
C GLU A 257 -19.36 9.75 -6.38
N TRP A 258 -18.27 10.14 -5.71
CA TRP A 258 -18.16 11.40 -4.97
C TRP A 258 -18.38 12.61 -5.89
N LEU A 259 -17.68 12.63 -7.03
CA LEU A 259 -17.78 13.71 -8.00
C LEU A 259 -19.09 13.67 -8.79
N ALA A 260 -19.63 12.49 -9.10
CA ALA A 260 -20.93 12.36 -9.75
C ALA A 260 -22.08 12.97 -8.92
N LYS A 261 -21.95 13.00 -7.59
CA LYS A 261 -22.88 13.69 -6.68
C LYS A 261 -22.58 15.17 -6.49
N GLY A 262 -21.58 15.72 -7.19
CA GLY A 262 -21.20 17.14 -7.10
C GLY A 262 -20.51 17.53 -5.79
N HIS A 263 -19.94 16.57 -5.06
CA HIS A 263 -19.22 16.88 -3.83
C HIS A 263 -17.87 17.56 -4.13
N PRO A 264 -17.47 18.58 -3.34
CA PRO A 264 -16.14 19.19 -3.45
C PRO A 264 -15.05 18.27 -2.86
N PRO A 265 -13.76 18.63 -2.96
CA PRO A 265 -12.71 17.97 -2.18
C PRO A 265 -13.10 17.86 -0.70
N LEU A 266 -12.84 16.69 -0.11
CA LEU A 266 -13.33 16.37 1.23
C LEU A 266 -12.66 17.23 2.32
N LEU A 267 -11.39 17.58 2.11
CA LEU A 267 -10.61 18.37 3.05
C LEU A 267 -10.38 19.78 2.54
N THR A 268 -10.40 20.73 3.48
CA THR A 268 -10.01 22.13 3.28
C THR A 268 -8.95 22.47 4.30
N LEU A 269 -7.94 23.24 3.91
CA LEU A 269 -6.82 23.57 4.80
C LEU A 269 -7.29 24.34 6.03
N SER A 270 -6.75 24.01 7.20
CA SER A 270 -7.04 24.71 8.46
C SER A 270 -6.47 26.12 8.44
N SER A 271 -7.07 27.03 9.22
CA SER A 271 -6.56 28.40 9.38
C SER A 271 -5.15 28.43 9.97
N GLU A 272 -4.83 27.47 10.84
CA GLU A 272 -3.49 27.30 11.42
C GLU A 272 -2.46 26.96 10.34
N HIS A 273 -2.69 25.91 9.54
CA HIS A 273 -1.81 25.57 8.43
C HIS A 273 -1.69 26.68 7.40
N GLU A 274 -2.81 27.36 7.08
CA GLU A 274 -2.81 28.52 6.21
C GLU A 274 -1.91 29.66 6.72
N SER A 275 -1.93 29.93 8.04
CA SER A 275 -1.06 30.93 8.66
C SER A 275 0.40 30.50 8.64
N THR A 276 0.70 29.31 9.18
CA THR A 276 2.06 28.75 9.24
C THR A 276 2.73 28.72 7.87
N GLY A 277 1.97 28.32 6.85
CA GLY A 277 2.44 28.28 5.48
C GLY A 277 2.70 29.65 4.88
N ARG A 278 1.79 30.62 5.07
CA ARG A 278 1.99 32.00 4.58
C ARG A 278 3.21 32.65 5.23
N ASP A 279 3.41 32.44 6.53
CA ASP A 279 4.56 32.95 7.25
C ASP A 279 5.86 32.35 6.71
N TYR A 280 5.87 31.04 6.44
CA TYR A 280 7.01 30.36 5.81
C TYR A 280 7.32 30.89 4.40
N LEU A 281 6.30 31.09 3.56
CA LEU A 281 6.48 31.63 2.20
C LEU A 281 7.06 33.05 2.24
N ALA A 282 6.52 33.92 3.09
CA ALA A 282 7.01 35.29 3.27
C ALA A 282 8.45 35.30 3.81
N LYS A 283 8.75 34.48 4.82
CA LYS A 283 10.11 34.29 5.36
C LYS A 283 11.09 33.81 4.29
N SER A 284 10.63 32.96 3.37
CA SER A 284 11.43 32.43 2.26
C SER A 284 11.58 33.40 1.08
N GLY A 285 11.01 34.59 1.18
CA GLY A 285 11.15 35.67 0.18
C GLY A 285 10.06 35.69 -0.89
N LEU A 286 9.04 34.83 -0.82
CA LEU A 286 7.90 34.87 -1.72
C LEU A 286 6.95 36.00 -1.31
N LYS A 287 6.50 36.76 -2.30
CA LYS A 287 5.45 37.78 -2.11
C LYS A 287 4.07 37.12 -2.16
N SER A 288 3.06 37.80 -1.61
CA SER A 288 1.67 37.32 -1.65
C SER A 288 1.09 37.18 -3.07
N SER A 289 1.64 37.91 -4.04
CA SER A 289 1.28 37.82 -5.46
C SER A 289 2.01 36.73 -6.24
N ASP A 290 3.05 36.13 -5.64
CA ASP A 290 3.83 35.10 -6.30
C ASP A 290 3.06 33.77 -6.31
N TRP A 291 3.32 32.94 -7.32
CA TRP A 291 2.82 31.58 -7.40
C TRP A 291 3.98 30.60 -7.39
N TYR A 292 3.72 29.36 -6.97
CA TYR A 292 4.75 28.33 -6.93
C TYR A 292 4.21 26.95 -7.33
N VAL A 293 5.11 26.11 -7.81
CA VAL A 293 4.91 24.68 -8.03
C VAL A 293 5.66 23.95 -6.92
N ALA A 294 4.95 23.08 -6.20
CA ALA A 294 5.60 22.16 -5.29
C ALA A 294 6.16 20.97 -6.09
N LEU A 295 7.33 20.46 -5.71
CA LEU A 295 8.03 19.38 -6.41
C LEU A 295 8.38 18.23 -5.45
N HIS A 296 8.15 16.98 -5.85
CA HIS A 296 8.67 15.81 -5.13
C HIS A 296 9.04 14.65 -6.08
N VAL A 297 10.33 14.33 -6.16
CA VAL A 297 10.86 13.21 -6.97
C VAL A 297 11.38 12.12 -6.04
N ARG A 298 10.80 10.92 -6.05
CA ARG A 298 11.17 9.86 -5.12
C ARG A 298 12.58 9.33 -5.40
N GLU A 299 13.38 9.17 -4.35
CA GLU A 299 14.74 8.62 -4.37
C GLU A 299 14.90 7.52 -3.32
N GLY A 300 15.93 6.67 -3.46
CA GLY A 300 16.14 5.47 -2.61
C GLY A 300 16.60 5.73 -1.17
N GLY A 301 16.75 7.00 -0.76
CA GLY A 301 17.21 7.37 0.59
C GLY A 301 16.14 7.26 1.68
N PHE A 302 14.86 7.28 1.33
CA PHE A 302 13.75 7.25 2.29
C PHE A 302 13.35 5.80 2.65
N HIS A 303 13.09 5.52 3.93
CA HIS A 303 12.57 4.22 4.43
C HIS A 303 13.40 2.95 4.16
N GLY A 304 14.69 3.05 3.82
CA GLY A 304 15.50 1.86 3.51
C GLY A 304 15.01 1.13 2.26
N ASP A 305 14.39 1.86 1.31
CA ASP A 305 13.87 1.35 0.04
C ASP A 305 14.93 0.68 -0.86
N GLY A 306 16.20 0.72 -0.47
CA GLY A 306 17.32 -0.03 -1.08
C GLY A 306 17.17 -1.56 -1.06
N LYS A 307 16.07 -2.11 -0.56
CA LYS A 307 15.72 -3.53 -0.70
C LYS A 307 14.28 -3.70 -1.22
N GLY A 308 14.10 -3.53 -2.54
CA GLY A 308 12.96 -4.11 -3.27
C GLY A 308 11.82 -3.18 -3.69
N ARG A 309 11.96 -1.84 -3.60
CA ARG A 309 10.95 -0.86 -4.08
C ARG A 309 11.54 0.30 -4.87
N ASP A 310 12.63 0.07 -5.57
CA ASP A 310 13.40 1.07 -6.31
C ASP A 310 12.78 1.42 -7.67
N ALA A 311 11.88 0.61 -8.21
CA ALA A 311 11.28 0.82 -9.54
C ALA A 311 10.46 2.12 -9.67
N ARG A 312 10.07 2.74 -8.55
CA ARG A 312 9.36 4.03 -8.53
C ARG A 312 10.28 5.24 -8.38
N ASN A 313 11.57 5.02 -8.13
CA ASN A 313 12.54 6.11 -8.03
C ASN A 313 12.74 6.76 -9.40
N SER A 314 13.21 8.01 -9.40
CA SER A 314 13.54 8.75 -10.63
C SER A 314 14.71 9.69 -10.37
N ASN A 315 15.40 10.11 -11.44
CA ASN A 315 16.51 11.06 -11.31
C ASN A 315 16.00 12.50 -11.26
N ILE A 316 16.26 13.21 -10.16
CA ILE A 316 15.91 14.63 -9.98
C ILE A 316 16.53 15.54 -11.05
N GLU A 317 17.68 15.19 -11.63
CA GLU A 317 18.34 16.01 -12.66
C GLU A 317 17.45 16.18 -13.90
N THR A 318 16.63 15.17 -14.22
CA THR A 318 15.71 15.21 -15.37
C THR A 318 14.61 16.28 -15.25
N TYR A 319 14.44 16.86 -14.06
CA TYR A 319 13.45 17.89 -13.79
C TYR A 319 14.03 19.30 -13.93
N ILE A 320 15.36 19.47 -14.04
CA ILE A 320 16.01 20.78 -14.08
C ILE A 320 15.47 21.63 -15.23
N LYS A 321 15.22 21.02 -16.40
CA LYS A 321 14.66 21.72 -17.56
C LYS A 321 13.27 22.31 -17.25
N ALA A 322 12.40 21.53 -16.61
CA ALA A 322 11.08 21.97 -16.19
C ALA A 322 11.14 23.03 -15.07
N ILE A 323 12.03 22.86 -14.09
CA ILE A 323 12.24 23.82 -13.00
C ILE A 323 12.62 25.19 -13.56
N LYS A 324 13.61 25.25 -14.47
CA LYS A 324 14.02 26.49 -15.13
C LYS A 324 12.87 27.14 -15.89
N LYS A 325 12.07 26.35 -16.61
CA LYS A 325 10.93 26.88 -17.34
C LYS A 325 9.89 27.53 -16.42
N ILE A 326 9.60 26.90 -15.29
CA ILE A 326 8.68 27.46 -14.28
C ILE A 326 9.21 28.80 -13.75
N THR A 327 10.50 28.89 -13.42
CA THR A 327 11.09 30.11 -12.88
C THR A 327 11.26 31.23 -13.89
N GLU A 328 11.52 30.90 -15.16
CA GLU A 328 11.48 31.84 -16.30
C GLU A 328 10.09 32.46 -16.49
N MET A 329 9.01 31.73 -16.19
CA MET A 329 7.63 32.23 -16.23
C MET A 329 7.24 33.01 -14.97
N GLY A 330 8.19 33.30 -14.07
CA GLY A 330 8.00 34.05 -12.84
C GLY A 330 7.48 33.24 -11.66
N GLY A 331 7.32 31.92 -11.81
CA GLY A 331 6.94 31.03 -10.72
C GLY A 331 8.10 30.68 -9.81
N TRP A 332 7.79 30.20 -8.61
CA TRP A 332 8.75 29.55 -7.73
C TRP A 332 8.64 28.03 -7.80
N VAL A 333 9.72 27.33 -7.48
CA VAL A 333 9.70 25.88 -7.24
C VAL A 333 10.10 25.59 -5.81
N ILE A 334 9.26 24.87 -5.07
CA ILE A 334 9.55 24.43 -3.70
C ILE A 334 9.62 22.91 -3.68
N ARG A 335 10.83 22.36 -3.52
CA ARG A 335 11.05 20.91 -3.49
C ARG A 335 10.84 20.35 -2.09
N LEU A 336 9.87 19.45 -1.96
CA LEU A 336 9.64 18.61 -0.82
C LEU A 336 10.47 17.33 -0.91
N GLY A 337 10.67 16.71 0.24
CA GLY A 337 11.43 15.48 0.36
C GLY A 337 11.96 15.26 1.76
N ASP A 338 13.00 14.45 1.81
CA ASP A 338 13.75 14.07 3.01
C ASP A 338 15.20 14.58 2.89
N PRO A 339 15.85 14.97 4.00
CA PRO A 339 17.24 15.43 3.99
C PRO A 339 18.26 14.41 3.49
N LEU A 340 17.89 13.12 3.35
CA LEU A 340 18.74 12.08 2.77
C LEU A 340 18.73 12.04 1.23
N MET A 341 17.91 12.85 0.58
CA MET A 341 17.84 12.93 -0.89
C MET A 341 19.06 13.66 -1.46
N LYS A 342 19.25 13.61 -2.78
CA LYS A 342 20.26 14.42 -3.47
C LYS A 342 19.84 15.90 -3.48
N PRO A 343 20.68 16.86 -3.06
CA PRO A 343 20.33 18.28 -3.10
C PRO A 343 20.22 18.81 -4.53
N LEU A 344 19.29 19.75 -4.75
CA LEU A 344 19.22 20.51 -6.00
C LEU A 344 20.39 21.50 -6.11
N PRO A 345 20.86 21.81 -7.33
CA PRO A 345 21.75 22.94 -7.52
C PRO A 345 21.04 24.24 -7.16
N ARG A 346 21.78 25.22 -6.63
CA ARG A 346 21.22 26.54 -6.31
C ARG A 346 20.75 27.22 -7.59
N MET A 347 19.48 27.64 -7.61
CA MET A 347 18.84 28.33 -8.73
C MET A 347 17.96 29.47 -8.21
N GLU A 348 17.78 30.52 -9.00
CA GLU A 348 16.87 31.62 -8.65
C GLU A 348 15.43 31.11 -8.57
N ARG A 349 14.65 31.61 -7.60
CA ARG A 349 13.26 31.19 -7.33
C ARG A 349 13.07 29.70 -7.03
N VAL A 350 14.12 29.00 -6.58
CA VAL A 350 14.05 27.59 -6.16
C VAL A 350 14.40 27.46 -4.69
N ILE A 351 13.51 26.79 -3.94
CA ILE A 351 13.71 26.46 -2.53
C ILE A 351 13.77 24.94 -2.40
N ASP A 352 14.91 24.41 -1.98
CA ASP A 352 15.05 22.98 -1.64
C ASP A 352 14.63 22.76 -0.18
N TYR A 353 13.32 22.80 0.06
CA TYR A 353 12.73 22.73 1.40
C TYR A 353 13.05 21.41 2.13
N ALA A 354 13.37 20.34 1.40
CA ALA A 354 13.87 19.08 1.97
C ALA A 354 15.10 19.27 2.89
N PHE A 355 15.91 20.32 2.66
CA PHE A 355 17.09 20.67 3.47
C PHE A 355 16.88 21.91 4.34
N SER A 356 15.66 22.44 4.42
CA SER A 356 15.38 23.63 5.21
C SER A 356 15.32 23.29 6.70
N PRO A 357 15.90 24.13 7.58
CA PRO A 357 15.71 23.99 9.03
C PRO A 357 14.25 24.22 9.46
N ASP A 358 13.44 24.83 8.59
CA ASP A 358 12.02 25.08 8.84
C ASP A 358 11.13 23.87 8.47
N LYS A 359 11.70 22.76 8.02
CA LYS A 359 10.95 21.55 7.66
C LYS A 359 10.06 21.10 8.81
N SER A 360 8.76 20.95 8.55
CA SER A 360 7.76 20.57 9.54
C SER A 360 6.61 19.78 8.93
N GLN A 361 5.91 19.00 9.75
CA GLN A 361 4.77 18.21 9.32
C GLN A 361 3.61 19.07 8.79
N ALA A 362 3.41 20.27 9.35
CA ALA A 362 2.43 21.24 8.88
C ALA A 362 2.76 21.76 7.47
N LEU A 363 4.03 22.08 7.20
CA LEU A 363 4.47 22.53 5.88
C LEU A 363 4.50 21.39 4.85
N ASP A 364 4.73 20.15 5.27
CA ASP A 364 4.59 18.96 4.42
C ASP A 364 3.13 18.76 3.94
N VAL A 365 2.14 19.39 4.58
CA VAL A 365 0.74 19.47 4.12
C VAL A 365 0.49 20.76 3.35
N PHE A 366 0.82 21.92 3.92
CA PHE A 366 0.50 23.23 3.32
C PHE A 366 1.13 23.42 1.93
N LEU A 367 2.43 23.13 1.77
CA LEU A 367 3.15 23.42 0.53
C LEU A 367 2.59 22.68 -0.69
N PRO A 368 2.35 21.35 -0.65
CA PRO A 368 1.73 20.68 -1.79
C PRO A 368 0.30 21.18 -2.02
N VAL A 369 -0.49 21.41 -0.97
CA VAL A 369 -1.91 21.81 -1.07
C VAL A 369 -2.10 23.21 -1.67
N LYS A 370 -1.23 24.18 -1.34
CA LYS A 370 -1.35 25.57 -1.80
C LYS A 370 -0.55 25.89 -3.06
N SER A 371 0.16 24.91 -3.60
CA SER A 371 0.84 25.05 -4.89
C SER A 371 -0.15 25.24 -6.05
N ARG A 372 0.31 25.86 -7.13
CA ARG A 372 -0.48 25.98 -8.38
C ARG A 372 -0.82 24.61 -8.95
N PHE A 373 0.15 23.70 -8.89
CA PHE A 373 -0.03 22.26 -9.02
C PHE A 373 1.18 21.57 -8.37
N PHE A 374 1.04 20.29 -8.03
CA PHE A 374 2.11 19.49 -7.45
C PHE A 374 2.77 18.60 -8.52
N LEU A 375 4.02 18.90 -8.87
CA LEU A 375 4.83 18.08 -9.76
C LEU A 375 5.50 16.96 -8.94
N CYS A 376 5.17 15.71 -9.22
CA CYS A 376 5.64 14.61 -8.39
C CYS A 376 5.83 13.30 -9.14
N THR A 377 6.42 12.33 -8.46
CA THR A 377 6.46 10.92 -8.87
C THR A 377 5.42 10.12 -8.10
N ASN A 378 5.24 8.83 -8.42
CA ASN A 378 4.28 7.98 -7.73
C ASN A 378 4.70 7.67 -6.27
N SER A 379 4.35 8.55 -5.33
CA SER A 379 4.73 8.49 -3.92
C SER A 379 3.65 9.06 -3.00
N GLY A 380 3.68 8.70 -1.71
CA GLY A 380 2.66 9.14 -0.74
C GLY A 380 2.32 10.65 -0.72
N PRO A 381 3.29 11.58 -0.87
CA PRO A 381 3.01 13.01 -0.99
C PRO A 381 2.03 13.41 -2.09
N CYS A 382 1.94 12.67 -3.21
CA CYS A 382 1.03 13.04 -4.30
C CYS A 382 -0.44 12.98 -3.85
N CYS A 383 -0.76 12.01 -2.97
CA CYS A 383 -2.09 11.84 -2.42
C CYS A 383 -2.47 12.99 -1.49
N VAL A 384 -1.51 13.60 -0.79
CA VAL A 384 -1.77 14.73 0.12
C VAL A 384 -2.28 15.93 -0.66
N ALA A 385 -1.65 16.31 -1.77
CA ALA A 385 -2.16 17.40 -2.62
C ALA A 385 -3.57 17.08 -3.15
N ALA A 386 -3.75 15.84 -3.61
CA ALA A 386 -4.95 15.44 -4.32
C ALA A 386 -6.22 15.41 -3.45
N ILE A 387 -6.14 14.96 -2.19
CA ILE A 387 -7.32 14.91 -1.30
C ILE A 387 -7.85 16.30 -0.90
N PHE A 388 -7.04 17.35 -1.05
CA PHE A 388 -7.46 18.76 -0.90
C PHE A 388 -7.88 19.39 -2.24
N GLY A 389 -7.86 18.63 -3.34
CA GLY A 389 -8.27 19.07 -4.67
C GLY A 389 -7.21 19.83 -5.46
N THR A 390 -5.96 19.86 -5.01
CA THR A 390 -4.88 20.52 -5.76
C THR A 390 -4.54 19.71 -7.00
N PRO A 391 -4.41 20.33 -8.20
CA PRO A 391 -3.95 19.64 -9.40
C PRO A 391 -2.58 18.98 -9.17
N ILE A 392 -2.41 17.76 -9.64
CA ILE A 392 -1.15 17.03 -9.55
C ILE A 392 -0.69 16.56 -10.93
N LEU A 393 0.61 16.63 -11.18
CA LEU A 393 1.26 16.02 -12.34
C LEU A 393 2.21 14.92 -11.84
N VAL A 394 1.82 13.66 -12.07
CA VAL A 394 2.55 12.47 -11.65
C VAL A 394 3.39 11.95 -12.81
N THR A 395 4.67 12.31 -12.84
CA THR A 395 5.63 11.81 -13.82
C THR A 395 6.20 10.47 -13.36
N ASN A 396 6.81 9.73 -14.29
CA ASN A 396 7.47 8.46 -14.01
C ASN A 396 6.56 7.49 -13.23
N CYS A 397 5.28 7.48 -13.58
CA CYS A 397 4.25 6.75 -12.85
C CYS A 397 4.47 5.24 -13.05
N TYR A 398 4.79 4.56 -11.95
CA TYR A 398 4.95 3.12 -11.90
C TYR A 398 4.73 2.62 -10.46
N PRO A 399 4.19 1.40 -10.26
CA PRO A 399 3.43 0.64 -11.23
C PRO A 399 2.12 1.35 -11.61
N LEU A 400 1.63 1.09 -12.83
CA LEU A 400 0.42 1.74 -13.36
C LEU A 400 -0.86 1.41 -12.58
N THR A 401 -0.87 0.28 -11.87
CA THR A 401 -2.01 -0.20 -11.07
C THR A 401 -2.20 0.57 -9.76
N VAL A 402 -1.16 1.23 -9.26
CA VAL A 402 -1.19 2.00 -8.00
C VAL A 402 -1.02 3.50 -8.26
N ARG A 403 -1.41 3.95 -9.46
CA ARG A 403 -1.41 5.37 -9.80
C ARG A 403 -2.51 6.13 -9.03
N PRO A 404 -2.36 7.45 -8.81
CA PRO A 404 -3.40 8.23 -8.14
C PRO A 404 -4.67 8.30 -8.99
N TRP A 405 -5.81 8.12 -8.33
CA TRP A 405 -7.16 7.96 -8.95
C TRP A 405 -8.00 9.24 -8.98
N TYR A 406 -7.44 10.35 -8.50
CA TYR A 406 -8.16 11.59 -8.32
C TYR A 406 -8.40 12.31 -9.65
N ALA A 407 -9.54 12.99 -9.80
CA ALA A 407 -9.85 13.73 -11.02
C ALA A 407 -8.89 14.91 -11.30
N CYS A 408 -8.21 15.41 -10.26
CA CYS A 408 -7.20 16.45 -10.37
C CYS A 408 -5.82 15.91 -10.79
N CYS A 409 -5.70 14.61 -11.09
CA CYS A 409 -4.45 13.95 -11.46
C CYS A 409 -4.26 13.89 -12.98
N THR A 410 -3.15 14.48 -13.44
CA THR A 410 -2.54 14.18 -14.72
C THR A 410 -1.32 13.30 -14.48
N TYR A 411 -1.09 12.25 -15.26
CA TYR A 411 0.08 11.38 -15.07
C TYR A 411 0.80 11.01 -16.37
N MET A 412 2.04 10.57 -16.24
CA MET A 412 2.84 10.00 -17.33
C MET A 412 3.43 8.67 -16.85
N PRO A 413 3.15 7.54 -17.50
CA PRO A 413 3.75 6.26 -17.13
C PRO A 413 5.25 6.21 -17.42
N LYS A 414 5.99 5.44 -16.64
CA LYS A 414 7.26 4.87 -17.14
C LYS A 414 6.95 3.90 -18.28
N LEU A 415 7.80 3.84 -19.29
CA LEU A 415 7.71 2.84 -20.35
C LEU A 415 8.49 1.58 -19.97
N MET A 416 8.28 0.51 -20.72
CA MET A 416 9.01 -0.74 -20.57
C MET A 416 9.55 -1.20 -21.92
N THR A 417 10.79 -1.71 -21.90
CA THR A 417 11.41 -2.40 -23.04
C THR A 417 11.85 -3.80 -22.63
N LYS A 418 11.89 -4.71 -23.59
CA LYS A 418 12.50 -6.02 -23.39
C LYS A 418 14.01 -5.87 -23.55
N LEU A 419 14.79 -6.56 -22.72
CA LEU A 419 16.26 -6.62 -22.83
C LEU A 419 16.70 -7.25 -24.16
N SER A 420 15.85 -8.10 -24.76
CA SER A 420 16.04 -8.64 -26.11
C SER A 420 15.73 -7.64 -27.24
N GLY A 421 15.21 -6.45 -26.91
CA GLY A 421 14.79 -5.42 -27.84
C GLY A 421 13.26 -5.32 -27.99
N GLY A 422 12.80 -4.10 -28.31
CA GLY A 422 11.38 -3.79 -28.51
C GLY A 422 10.66 -3.30 -27.25
N HIS A 423 9.51 -2.65 -27.46
CA HIS A 423 8.65 -2.14 -26.39
C HIS A 423 7.74 -3.24 -25.83
N VAL A 424 7.44 -3.12 -24.54
CA VAL A 424 6.38 -3.91 -23.90
C VAL A 424 5.06 -3.18 -24.13
N PRO A 425 4.04 -3.81 -24.76
CA PRO A 425 2.75 -3.17 -24.97
C PRO A 425 2.04 -2.85 -23.66
N LEU A 426 1.26 -1.77 -23.61
CA LEU A 426 0.49 -1.38 -22.41
C LEU A 426 -0.35 -2.53 -21.85
N SER A 427 -0.98 -3.33 -22.71
CA SER A 427 -1.79 -4.49 -22.32
C SER A 427 -1.00 -5.59 -21.59
N GLU A 428 0.32 -5.62 -21.74
CA GLU A 428 1.22 -6.51 -21.00
C GLU A 428 1.69 -5.83 -19.69
N MET A 429 2.01 -4.53 -19.74
CA MET A 429 2.45 -3.74 -18.56
C MET A 429 1.42 -3.73 -17.42
N ILE A 430 0.13 -3.77 -17.73
CA ILE A 430 -0.97 -3.75 -16.74
C ILE A 430 -1.38 -5.14 -16.22
N ARG A 431 -0.68 -6.22 -16.62
CA ARG A 431 -0.98 -7.59 -16.17
C ARG A 431 0.04 -8.12 -15.17
N PRO A 432 -0.37 -9.02 -14.26
CA PRO A 432 0.57 -9.80 -13.46
C PRO A 432 1.62 -10.52 -14.34
N PRO A 433 2.88 -10.62 -13.88
CA PRO A 433 3.39 -10.01 -12.65
C PRO A 433 3.74 -8.52 -12.80
N LEU A 434 4.01 -8.03 -14.02
CA LEU A 434 4.59 -6.71 -14.30
C LEU A 434 3.84 -5.55 -13.65
N ALA A 435 2.51 -5.62 -13.61
CA ALA A 435 1.68 -4.57 -13.04
C ALA A 435 1.86 -4.35 -11.54
N TYR A 436 2.56 -5.24 -10.82
CA TYR A 436 2.65 -5.23 -9.36
C TYR A 436 4.10 -5.30 -8.84
N LEU A 437 5.08 -5.50 -9.71
CA LEU A 437 6.48 -5.56 -9.31
C LEU A 437 7.01 -4.16 -9.00
N GLU A 438 7.50 -3.94 -7.79
CA GLU A 438 8.13 -2.66 -7.39
C GLU A 438 9.66 -2.70 -7.35
N ASN A 439 10.26 -3.86 -7.68
CA ASN A 439 11.70 -4.08 -7.65
C ASN A 439 12.29 -4.13 -9.07
N THR A 440 13.23 -3.24 -9.37
CA THR A 440 13.91 -3.21 -10.68
C THR A 440 14.69 -4.49 -10.96
N ALA A 441 15.32 -5.09 -9.93
CA ALA A 441 16.09 -6.32 -10.11
C ALA A 441 15.21 -7.48 -10.59
N THR A 442 14.00 -7.62 -10.03
CA THR A 442 13.04 -8.65 -10.46
C THR A 442 12.54 -8.40 -11.89
N LEU A 443 12.36 -7.13 -12.28
CA LEU A 443 12.03 -6.80 -13.68
C LEU A 443 13.17 -7.18 -14.63
N GLN A 444 14.42 -6.93 -14.25
CA GLN A 444 15.59 -7.31 -15.05
C GLN A 444 15.74 -8.83 -15.19
N GLU A 445 15.47 -9.61 -14.13
CA GLU A 445 15.43 -11.07 -14.18
C GLU A 445 14.36 -11.59 -15.16
N LEU A 446 13.25 -10.86 -15.33
CA LEU A 446 12.22 -11.14 -16.33
C LEU A 446 12.56 -10.61 -17.74
N GLY A 447 13.75 -10.04 -17.94
CA GLY A 447 14.15 -9.47 -19.20
C GLY A 447 13.46 -8.14 -19.52
N ILE A 448 13.04 -7.38 -18.51
CA ILE A 448 12.34 -6.10 -18.65
C ILE A 448 13.19 -4.96 -18.08
N GLN A 449 13.23 -3.85 -18.81
CA GLN A 449 13.82 -2.59 -18.38
C GLN A 449 12.75 -1.51 -18.30
N LEU A 450 12.72 -0.77 -17.19
CA LEU A 450 11.92 0.45 -17.05
C LEU A 450 12.65 1.63 -17.70
N ILE A 451 11.88 2.44 -18.41
CA ILE A 451 12.35 3.64 -19.09
C ILE A 451 11.62 4.84 -18.49
N ASP A 452 12.39 5.72 -17.87
CA ASP A 452 11.92 6.97 -17.27
C ASP A 452 11.42 7.94 -18.34
N ASN A 453 10.54 8.86 -17.94
CA ASN A 453 10.19 9.98 -18.81
C ASN A 453 11.41 10.87 -19.03
N THR A 454 11.58 11.33 -20.26
CA THR A 454 12.67 12.23 -20.64
C THR A 454 12.44 13.64 -20.09
N GLU A 455 13.50 14.46 -20.03
CA GLU A 455 13.40 15.86 -19.60
C GLU A 455 12.43 16.68 -20.48
N ASP A 456 12.36 16.34 -21.77
CA ASP A 456 11.45 16.97 -22.73
C ASP A 456 9.99 16.58 -22.48
N GLU A 457 9.72 15.31 -22.20
CA GLU A 457 8.37 14.85 -21.83
C GLU A 457 7.89 15.50 -20.54
N ILE A 458 8.76 15.60 -19.54
CA ILE A 458 8.46 16.26 -18.27
C ILE A 458 8.19 17.75 -18.51
N LEU A 459 9.01 18.42 -19.32
CA LEU A 459 8.80 19.82 -19.67
C LEU A 459 7.45 20.04 -20.39
N ASP A 460 7.14 19.23 -21.40
CA ASP A 460 5.91 19.40 -22.17
C ASP A 460 4.67 19.21 -21.30
N ALA A 461 4.68 18.20 -20.41
CA ALA A 461 3.59 18.00 -19.46
C ALA A 461 3.48 19.14 -18.43
N VAL A 462 4.60 19.74 -18.01
CA VAL A 462 4.59 20.93 -17.15
C VAL A 462 3.99 22.13 -17.87
N LEU A 463 4.27 22.31 -19.17
CA LEU A 463 3.65 23.35 -19.99
C LEU A 463 2.15 23.10 -20.15
N GLU A 464 1.72 21.85 -20.35
CA GLU A 464 0.30 21.45 -20.36
C GLU A 464 -0.40 21.84 -19.05
N MET A 465 0.25 21.67 -17.90
CA MET A 465 -0.34 22.07 -16.60
C MET A 465 -0.40 23.58 -16.41
N LEU A 466 0.58 24.32 -16.92
CA LEU A 466 0.65 25.79 -16.78
C LEU A 466 -0.36 26.49 -17.70
N ASP A 467 -0.55 25.95 -18.90
CA ASP A 467 -1.49 26.41 -19.91
C ASP A 467 -2.16 25.22 -20.61
N PRO A 468 -3.26 24.67 -20.06
CA PRO A 468 -3.99 23.57 -20.67
C PRO A 468 -4.55 23.87 -22.05
N SER A 469 -4.71 25.15 -22.41
CA SER A 469 -5.19 25.57 -23.72
C SER A 469 -4.12 25.48 -24.82
N SER A 470 -2.84 25.40 -24.43
CA SER A 470 -1.71 25.28 -25.35
C SER A 470 -1.62 23.92 -26.03
N VAL A 471 -2.29 22.89 -25.48
CA VAL A 471 -2.27 21.53 -26.03
C VAL A 471 -3.64 21.15 -26.57
N ARG A 472 -3.68 20.77 -27.85
CA ARG A 472 -4.90 20.25 -28.48
C ARG A 472 -5.27 18.92 -27.84
N GLN A 473 -6.37 18.92 -27.09
CA GLN A 473 -6.93 17.71 -26.50
C GLN A 473 -7.38 16.74 -27.60
N ASP A 474 -7.08 15.46 -27.44
CA ASP A 474 -7.59 14.36 -28.26
C ASP A 474 -8.36 13.38 -27.36
N PRO A 475 -9.68 13.61 -27.17
CA PRO A 475 -10.51 12.76 -26.32
C PRO A 475 -10.59 11.30 -26.81
N ASP A 476 -10.37 11.05 -28.11
CA ASP A 476 -10.37 9.70 -28.67
C ASP A 476 -9.11 8.94 -28.26
N LEU A 477 -7.95 9.59 -28.39
CA LEU A 477 -6.67 9.04 -27.96
C LEU A 477 -6.65 8.77 -26.46
N GLN A 478 -7.17 9.71 -25.65
CA GLN A 478 -7.33 9.55 -24.22
C GLN A 478 -8.22 8.34 -23.87
N ARG A 479 -9.38 8.23 -24.52
CA ARG A 479 -10.33 7.13 -24.29
C ARG A 479 -9.72 5.78 -24.65
N ARG A 480 -9.09 5.65 -25.83
CA ARG A 480 -8.44 4.41 -26.27
C ARG A 480 -7.25 4.01 -25.39
N PHE A 481 -6.52 4.97 -24.83
CA PHE A 481 -5.48 4.68 -23.84
C PHE A 481 -6.11 4.12 -22.56
N ASN A 482 -7.15 4.79 -22.06
CA ASN A 482 -7.87 4.39 -20.84
C ASN A 482 -8.52 3.01 -20.97
N GLU A 483 -9.16 2.70 -22.10
CA GLU A 483 -9.78 1.38 -22.36
C GLU A 483 -8.76 0.23 -22.35
N GLN A 484 -7.51 0.49 -22.76
CA GLN A 484 -6.46 -0.54 -22.77
C GLN A 484 -5.89 -0.82 -21.37
N ILE A 485 -5.77 0.22 -20.54
CA ILE A 485 -5.26 0.07 -19.18
C ILE A 485 -6.36 -0.34 -18.21
N ASP A 486 -7.61 0.03 -18.47
CA ASP A 486 -8.75 -0.20 -17.59
C ASP A 486 -9.92 -0.94 -18.27
N PRO A 487 -9.72 -2.17 -18.78
CA PRO A 487 -10.77 -2.86 -19.51
C PRO A 487 -12.04 -3.12 -18.66
N ASN A 488 -11.97 -2.99 -17.33
CA ASN A 488 -13.05 -3.28 -16.41
C ASN A 488 -13.57 -2.03 -15.63
N GLY A 489 -13.04 -0.83 -15.90
CA GLY A 489 -13.53 0.41 -15.29
C GLY A 489 -13.20 0.58 -13.80
N TYR A 490 -12.10 -0.01 -13.31
CA TYR A 490 -11.68 0.08 -11.91
C TYR A 490 -10.98 1.41 -11.59
N PHE A 491 -10.29 2.01 -12.55
CA PHE A 491 -9.49 3.21 -12.33
C PHE A 491 -10.30 4.51 -12.34
N GLY A 492 -9.79 5.53 -11.66
CA GLY A 492 -10.53 6.72 -11.27
C GLY A 492 -10.82 7.70 -12.41
N LEU A 493 -10.59 8.98 -12.16
CA LEU A 493 -10.83 10.07 -13.13
C LEU A 493 -9.55 10.76 -13.57
N GLU A 494 -8.41 10.17 -13.27
CA GLU A 494 -7.10 10.65 -13.70
C GLU A 494 -6.95 10.60 -15.22
N LYS A 495 -6.11 11.47 -15.76
CA LYS A 495 -5.81 11.56 -17.19
C LYS A 495 -4.33 11.35 -17.43
N VAL A 496 -3.98 10.66 -18.51
CA VAL A 496 -2.58 10.69 -18.97
C VAL A 496 -2.33 12.03 -19.66
N SER A 497 -1.13 12.59 -19.52
CA SER A 497 -0.75 13.85 -20.18
C SER A 497 -1.01 13.75 -21.69
N THR A 498 -1.65 14.79 -22.23
CA THR A 498 -1.91 14.91 -23.67
C THR A 498 -0.59 14.97 -24.44
N ALA A 499 0.38 15.74 -23.94
CA ALA A 499 1.70 15.83 -24.55
C ALA A 499 2.43 14.47 -24.59
N PHE A 500 2.29 13.68 -23.52
CA PHE A 500 2.82 12.32 -23.49
C PHE A 500 2.15 11.41 -24.53
N LEU A 501 0.82 11.44 -24.60
CA LEU A 501 0.06 10.64 -25.58
C LEU A 501 0.43 10.99 -27.02
N GLU A 502 0.62 12.28 -27.32
CA GLU A 502 1.03 12.75 -28.64
C GLU A 502 2.40 12.20 -29.07
N ARG A 503 3.38 12.23 -28.15
CA ARG A 503 4.71 11.65 -28.37
C ARG A 503 4.67 10.13 -28.53
N HIS A 504 3.73 9.48 -27.83
CA HIS A 504 3.64 8.02 -27.73
C HIS A 504 2.37 7.44 -28.36
N ARG A 505 1.88 8.04 -29.46
CA ARG A 505 0.66 7.59 -30.17
C ARG A 505 0.67 6.09 -30.50
N LEU A 506 1.86 5.52 -30.77
CA LEU A 506 2.04 4.10 -31.07
C LEU A 506 1.74 3.15 -29.89
N LEU A 507 1.76 3.65 -28.65
CA LEU A 507 1.32 2.87 -27.49
C LEU A 507 -0.19 2.65 -27.48
N VAL A 508 -0.95 3.49 -28.19
CA VAL A 508 -2.40 3.39 -28.27
C VAL A 508 -2.79 2.55 -29.48
N LYS A 509 -3.28 1.32 -29.28
CA LYS A 509 -3.78 0.47 -30.36
C LYS A 509 -4.78 1.22 -31.25
N ASN A 510 -4.59 1.14 -32.57
CA ASN A 510 -5.59 1.62 -33.53
C ASN A 510 -6.87 0.79 -33.38
N GLY A 511 -8.00 1.50 -33.32
CA GLY A 511 -9.33 0.92 -33.18
C GLY A 511 -9.80 0.19 -34.43
#